data_AF-A0A7M7GR13-F1
#
_entry.id   AF-A0A7M7GR13-F1
#
_cell.length_a   1.000
_cell.length_b   1.000
_cell.length_c   1.000
_cell.angle_alpha   90.00
_cell.angle_beta   90.00
_cell.angle_gamma   90.00
#
_symmetry.space_group_name_H-M   'P 1'
#
loop_
_entity.id
_entity.type
_entity.pdbx_description
1 polymer ?
#
loop_
_entity_poly.entity_id
_entity_poly.type
_entity_poly.pdbx_seq_one_letter_code
_entity_poly.pdbx_strand_id
1 'polypeptide(L)'
;MKGRVLELSVMATSLKQAVHNLHKNLECPVCLSFFKEPKILTCSHTFCKACLETLLESRGELLCPTCREETSVPGGDVGRLQSNITVRSLVEDVETQGQTESLTSHKATCVQLEELLNRIRPDEELPRRTAE
;
A
#
# COMPACT_ATOMS: atom_id res chain seq x y z
N MET A 1 31.46 15.32 14.33
CA MET A 1 30.37 15.36 13.33
C MET A 1 30.02 13.98 12.75
N LYS A 2 30.98 13.04 12.60
CA LYS A 2 30.71 11.66 12.13
C LYS A 2 29.83 10.79 13.06
N GLY A 3 29.84 11.01 14.37
CA GLY A 3 29.01 10.26 15.33
C GLY A 3 27.50 10.54 15.24
N ARG A 4 27.09 11.82 15.13
CA ARG A 4 25.66 12.19 15.02
C ARG A 4 25.02 11.72 13.71
N VAL A 5 25.80 11.67 12.62
CA VAL A 5 25.31 11.20 11.30
C VAL A 5 25.01 9.69 11.33
N LEU A 6 25.81 8.89 12.05
CA LEU A 6 25.56 7.46 12.24
C LEU A 6 24.30 7.21 13.10
N GLU A 7 24.10 7.98 14.17
CA GLU A 7 22.86 7.90 14.96
C GLU A 7 21.61 8.25 14.14
N LEU A 8 21.68 9.31 13.32
CA LEU A 8 20.61 9.69 12.39
C LEU A 8 20.30 8.60 11.35
N SER A 9 21.31 7.92 10.80
CA SER A 9 21.08 6.83 9.83
C SER A 9 20.49 5.57 10.49
N VAL A 10 20.88 5.26 11.72
CA VAL A 10 20.33 4.15 12.50
C VAL A 10 18.86 4.41 12.87
N MET A 11 18.50 5.64 13.23
CA MET A 11 17.10 6.01 13.49
C MET A 11 16.27 5.95 12.21
N ALA A 12 16.79 6.44 11.08
CA ALA A 12 16.09 6.38 9.80
C ALA A 12 15.85 4.94 9.32
N THR A 13 16.81 4.03 9.54
CA THR A 13 16.64 2.60 9.21
C THR A 13 15.65 1.91 10.13
N SER A 14 15.67 2.22 11.42
CA SER A 14 14.71 1.70 12.40
C SER A 14 13.28 2.13 12.07
N LEU A 15 13.08 3.40 11.68
CA LEU A 15 11.79 3.92 11.26
C LEU A 15 11.30 3.25 9.97
N LYS A 16 12.17 3.09 8.97
CA LYS A 16 11.83 2.35 7.72
C LYS A 16 11.42 0.91 8.02
N GLN A 17 12.11 0.23 8.93
CA GLN A 17 11.75 -1.13 9.33
C GLN A 17 10.40 -1.18 10.05
N ALA A 18 10.12 -0.22 10.93
CA ALA A 18 8.85 -0.11 11.62
C ALA A 18 7.68 0.10 10.64
N VAL A 19 7.84 0.99 9.66
CA VAL A 19 6.85 1.22 8.59
C VAL A 19 6.65 -0.03 7.75
N HIS A 20 7.74 -0.69 7.33
CA HIS A 20 7.65 -1.95 6.59
C HIS A 20 6.92 -3.05 7.38
N ASN A 21 7.18 -3.16 8.69
CA ASN A 21 6.48 -4.12 9.54
C ASN A 21 5.00 -3.77 9.71
N LEU A 22 4.67 -2.48 9.79
CA LEU A 22 3.28 -2.03 9.80
C LEU A 22 2.54 -2.46 8.53
N HIS A 23 3.16 -2.31 7.35
CA HIS A 23 2.57 -2.76 6.09
C HIS A 23 2.28 -4.26 6.12
N LYS A 24 3.24 -5.08 6.57
CA LYS A 24 3.06 -6.54 6.69
C LYS A 24 1.93 -6.93 7.64
N ASN A 25 1.72 -6.19 8.72
CA ASN A 25 0.63 -6.46 9.66
C ASN A 25 -0.77 -6.18 9.06
N LEU A 26 -0.84 -5.49 7.93
CA LEU A 26 -2.07 -5.18 7.21
C LEU A 26 -2.26 -6.08 5.97
N GLU A 27 -1.43 -7.11 5.81
CA GLU A 27 -1.57 -8.11 4.76
C GLU A 27 -2.41 -9.31 5.22
N CYS A 28 -3.26 -9.79 4.31
CA CYS A 28 -3.99 -11.03 4.50
C CYS A 28 -3.02 -12.23 4.40
N PRO A 29 -3.00 -13.15 5.40
CA PRO A 29 -2.08 -14.29 5.38
C PRO A 29 -2.42 -15.33 4.31
N VAL A 30 -3.56 -15.21 3.62
CA VAL A 30 -3.97 -16.12 2.54
C VAL A 30 -3.47 -15.64 1.17
N CYS A 31 -3.71 -14.37 0.82
CA CYS A 31 -3.32 -13.82 -0.49
C CYS A 31 -2.03 -12.98 -0.45
N LEU A 32 -1.45 -12.76 0.75
CA LEU A 32 -0.22 -11.98 0.96
C LEU A 32 -0.29 -10.58 0.33
N SER A 33 -1.48 -9.99 0.36
CA SER A 33 -1.77 -8.63 -0.12
C SER A 33 -2.55 -7.90 0.96
N PHE A 34 -2.60 -6.56 0.90
CA PHE A 34 -3.41 -5.77 1.83
C PHE A 34 -4.85 -6.28 1.91
N PHE A 35 -5.42 -6.22 3.12
CA PHE A 35 -6.78 -6.68 3.35
C PHE A 35 -7.79 -5.95 2.47
N LYS A 36 -8.60 -6.71 1.74
CA LYS A 36 -9.75 -6.21 0.97
C LYS A 36 -11.03 -6.77 1.55
N GLU A 37 -11.96 -5.89 1.92
CA GLU A 37 -13.18 -6.24 2.66
C GLU A 37 -12.90 -7.21 3.82
N PRO A 38 -12.04 -6.83 4.79
CA PRO A 38 -11.62 -7.73 5.86
C PRO A 38 -12.81 -8.23 6.69
N LYS A 39 -12.91 -9.55 6.85
CA LYS A 39 -13.90 -10.25 7.69
C LYS A 39 -13.22 -10.87 8.90
N ILE A 40 -13.89 -10.79 10.06
CA ILE A 40 -13.42 -11.35 11.33
C ILE A 40 -14.12 -12.69 11.57
N LEU A 41 -13.33 -13.74 11.80
CA LEU A 41 -13.81 -15.06 12.22
C LEU A 41 -14.15 -15.08 13.73
N THR A 42 -14.83 -16.12 14.21
CA THR A 42 -15.16 -16.27 15.65
C THR A 42 -13.92 -16.29 16.54
N CYS A 43 -12.81 -16.83 16.04
CA CYS A 43 -11.50 -16.83 16.69
C CYS A 43 -10.77 -15.47 16.65
N SER A 44 -11.42 -14.41 16.16
CA SER A 44 -10.88 -13.04 15.99
C SER A 44 -9.80 -12.85 14.91
N HIS A 45 -9.40 -13.90 14.17
CA HIS A 45 -8.52 -13.74 13.02
C HIS A 45 -9.24 -13.09 11.84
N THR A 46 -8.52 -12.27 11.07
CA THR A 46 -9.07 -11.48 9.96
C THR A 46 -8.51 -11.93 8.62
N PHE A 47 -9.37 -11.98 7.60
CA PHE A 47 -9.02 -12.38 6.22
C PHE A 47 -9.84 -11.58 5.21
N CYS A 48 -9.40 -11.51 3.95
CA CYS A 48 -10.21 -10.92 2.89
C CYS A 48 -11.49 -11.73 2.68
N LYS A 49 -12.62 -11.05 2.39
CA LYS A 49 -13.89 -11.70 2.04
C LYS A 49 -13.71 -12.75 0.94
N ALA A 50 -13.11 -12.37 -0.19
CA ALA A 50 -12.86 -13.27 -1.32
C ALA A 50 -12.03 -14.51 -0.95
N CYS A 51 -11.04 -14.36 -0.05
CA CYS A 51 -10.24 -15.50 0.41
C CYS A 51 -11.07 -16.50 1.22
N LEU A 52 -11.97 -16.02 2.06
CA LEU A 52 -12.86 -16.88 2.84
C LEU A 52 -13.94 -17.52 1.95
N GLU A 53 -14.44 -16.82 0.93
CA GLU A 53 -15.37 -17.38 -0.06
C GLU A 53 -14.75 -18.57 -0.78
N THR A 54 -13.52 -18.43 -1.30
CA THR A 54 -12.79 -19.55 -1.93
C THR A 54 -12.54 -20.72 -0.96
N LEU A 55 -12.24 -20.44 0.31
CA LEU A 55 -12.03 -21.49 1.32
C LEU A 55 -13.32 -22.25 1.61
N LEU A 56 -14.44 -21.53 1.77
CA LEU A 56 -15.75 -22.13 2.02
C LEU A 56 -16.21 -22.96 0.81
N GLU A 57 -16.07 -22.44 -0.40
CA GLU A 57 -16.41 -23.14 -1.65
C GLU A 57 -15.60 -24.42 -1.84
N SER A 58 -14.31 -24.40 -1.52
CA SER A 58 -13.42 -25.55 -1.73
C SER A 58 -13.55 -26.65 -0.69
N ARG A 59 -13.96 -26.32 0.55
CA ARG A 59 -13.97 -27.27 1.68
C ARG A 59 -15.37 -27.60 2.19
N GLY A 60 -16.38 -26.79 1.89
CA GLY A 60 -17.73 -26.89 2.45
C GLY A 60 -17.85 -26.39 3.89
N GLU A 61 -16.72 -26.09 4.54
CA GLU A 61 -16.63 -25.56 5.91
C GLU A 61 -15.58 -24.45 5.98
N LEU A 62 -15.72 -23.55 6.96
CA LEU A 62 -14.78 -22.45 7.15
C LEU A 62 -13.92 -22.66 8.40
N LEU A 63 -12.77 -23.29 8.21
CA LEU A 63 -11.73 -23.41 9.23
C LEU A 63 -10.72 -22.25 9.11
N CYS A 64 -10.39 -21.62 10.23
CA CYS A 64 -9.40 -20.55 10.27
C CYS A 64 -8.04 -21.04 9.74
N PRO A 65 -7.45 -20.40 8.72
CA PRO A 65 -6.11 -20.73 8.23
C PRO A 65 -5.00 -20.64 9.30
N THR A 66 -5.20 -19.83 10.33
CA THR A 66 -4.19 -19.56 11.38
C THR A 66 -4.30 -20.54 12.55
N CYS A 67 -5.49 -20.69 13.14
CA CYS A 67 -5.68 -21.50 14.36
C CYS A 67 -6.56 -22.75 14.17
N ARG A 68 -7.12 -22.95 12.97
CA ARG A 68 -8.02 -24.07 12.61
C ARG A 68 -9.35 -24.12 13.35
N GLU A 69 -9.70 -23.08 14.11
CA GLU A 69 -11.03 -22.97 14.70
C GLU A 69 -12.10 -22.80 13.61
N GLU A 70 -13.22 -23.50 13.77
CA GLU A 70 -14.35 -23.43 12.86
C GLU A 70 -15.16 -22.14 13.07
N THR A 71 -15.60 -21.53 11.98
CA THR A 71 -16.54 -20.41 12.00
C THR A 71 -17.79 -20.79 11.23
N SER A 72 -18.94 -20.74 11.90
CA SER A 72 -20.23 -20.91 11.23
C SER A 72 -20.52 -19.72 10.31
N VAL A 73 -20.88 -19.99 9.05
CA VAL A 73 -21.22 -18.98 8.06
C VAL A 73 -22.73 -19.03 7.77
N PRO A 74 -23.54 -18.08 8.28
CA PRO A 74 -24.99 -18.14 8.16
C PRO A 74 -25.48 -18.12 6.71
N GLY A 75 -26.02 -19.25 6.24
CA GLY A 75 -26.50 -19.40 4.86
C GLY A 75 -25.37 -19.49 3.82
N GLY A 76 -24.14 -19.79 4.24
CA GLY A 76 -22.98 -19.90 3.35
C GLY A 76 -22.48 -18.57 2.78
N ASP A 77 -23.04 -17.44 3.21
CA ASP A 77 -22.66 -16.11 2.74
C ASP A 77 -21.63 -15.47 3.68
N VAL A 78 -20.36 -15.48 3.25
CA VAL A 78 -19.23 -14.83 3.94
C VAL A 78 -19.45 -13.32 4.10
N GLY A 79 -20.25 -12.70 3.22
CA GLY A 79 -20.65 -11.30 3.31
C GLY A 79 -21.34 -10.95 4.64
N ARG A 80 -21.98 -11.92 5.29
CA ARG A 80 -22.69 -11.76 6.57
C ARG A 80 -21.79 -11.83 7.80
N LEU A 81 -20.52 -12.21 7.65
CA LEU A 81 -19.54 -12.14 8.73
C LEU A 81 -19.23 -10.68 9.08
N GLN A 82 -18.86 -10.44 10.34
CA GLN A 82 -18.50 -9.10 10.82
C GLN A 82 -17.28 -8.58 10.06
N SER A 83 -17.35 -7.33 9.59
CA SER A 83 -16.21 -6.67 8.96
C SER A 83 -15.24 -6.11 10.01
N ASN A 84 -13.93 -6.18 9.75
CA ASN A 84 -12.91 -5.51 10.57
C ASN A 84 -12.73 -4.07 10.11
N ILE A 85 -13.57 -3.17 10.61
CA ILE A 85 -13.58 -1.76 10.21
C ILE A 85 -12.24 -1.08 10.53
N THR A 86 -11.63 -1.41 11.67
CA THR A 86 -10.33 -0.87 12.08
C THR A 86 -9.23 -1.25 11.10
N VAL A 87 -9.12 -2.53 10.73
CA VAL A 87 -8.13 -2.97 9.73
C VAL A 87 -8.37 -2.32 8.39
N ARG A 88 -9.64 -2.17 7.97
CA ARG A 88 -9.98 -1.49 6.72
C ARG A 88 -9.49 -0.04 6.72
N SER A 89 -9.79 0.73 7.77
CA SER A 89 -9.34 2.12 7.88
C SER A 89 -7.81 2.24 7.90
N LEU A 90 -7.11 1.33 8.60
CA LEU A 90 -5.65 1.33 8.61
C LEU A 90 -5.03 1.01 7.24
N VAL A 91 -5.64 0.09 6.47
CA VAL A 91 -5.22 -0.17 5.08
C VAL A 91 -5.41 1.09 4.23
N GLU A 92 -6.57 1.74 4.33
CA GLU A 92 -6.86 2.98 3.59
C GLU A 92 -5.85 4.09 3.92
N ASP A 93 -5.51 4.26 5.20
CA ASP A 93 -4.52 5.27 5.66
C ASP A 93 -3.12 4.99 5.09
N VAL A 94 -2.71 3.73 5.01
CA VAL A 94 -1.40 3.34 4.47
C VAL A 94 -1.35 3.45 2.95
N GLU A 95 -2.41 3.06 2.25
CA GLU A 95 -2.51 3.19 0.80
C GLU A 95 -2.54 4.65 0.34
N THR A 96 -3.24 5.52 1.07
CA THR A 96 -3.27 6.97 0.79
C THR A 96 -1.91 7.64 1.02
N GLN A 97 -1.14 7.20 2.01
CA GLN A 97 0.25 7.67 2.21
C GLN A 97 1.15 7.32 1.01
N GLY A 98 1.06 6.09 0.48
CA GLY A 98 1.78 5.70 -0.74
C GLY A 98 1.43 6.57 -1.95
N GLN A 99 0.17 7.00 -2.07
CA GLN A 99 -0.25 7.95 -3.11
C GLN A 99 0.34 9.34 -2.86
N THR A 100 0.37 9.85 -1.63
CA THR A 100 0.99 11.17 -1.34
C THR A 100 2.50 11.19 -1.61
N GLU A 101 3.22 10.11 -1.32
CA GLU A 101 4.64 9.97 -1.66
C GLU A 101 4.85 9.93 -3.19
N SER A 102 4.00 9.19 -3.91
CA SER A 102 4.04 9.15 -5.37
C SER A 102 3.70 10.51 -6.00
N LEU A 103 2.70 11.23 -5.48
CA LEU A 103 2.32 12.56 -5.97
C LEU A 103 3.38 13.62 -5.64
N THR A 104 4.00 13.57 -4.45
CA THR A 104 5.09 14.49 -4.08
C THR A 104 6.35 14.22 -4.89
N SER A 105 6.70 12.95 -5.13
CA SER A 105 7.78 12.58 -6.05
C SER A 105 7.48 13.04 -7.48
N HIS A 106 6.26 12.83 -7.98
CA HIS A 106 5.87 13.27 -9.32
C HIS A 106 5.92 14.81 -9.45
N LYS A 107 5.44 15.54 -8.44
CA LYS A 107 5.51 17.00 -8.37
C LYS A 107 6.97 17.49 -8.39
N ALA A 108 7.87 16.84 -7.65
CA ALA A 108 9.30 17.17 -7.66
C ALA A 108 9.91 16.97 -9.06
N THR A 109 9.56 15.88 -9.74
CA THR A 109 9.99 15.62 -11.12
C THR A 109 9.46 16.67 -12.09
N CYS A 110 8.20 17.09 -11.96
CA CYS A 110 7.62 18.14 -12.82
C CYS A 110 8.35 19.49 -12.65
N VAL A 111 8.64 19.91 -11.42
CA VAL A 111 9.39 21.15 -11.15
C VAL A 111 10.78 21.10 -11.79
N GLN A 112 11.47 19.95 -11.68
CA GLN A 112 12.76 19.76 -12.33
C GLN A 112 12.67 19.80 -13.87
N LEU A 113 11.62 19.23 -14.45
CA LEU A 113 11.38 19.31 -15.90
C LEU A 113 11.13 20.76 -16.35
N GLU A 114 10.35 21.53 -15.60
CA GLU A 114 10.10 22.95 -15.90
C GLU A 114 11.38 23.80 -15.85
N GLU A 115 12.23 23.58 -14.85
CA GLU A 115 13.55 24.24 -14.77
C GLU A 115 14.45 23.88 -15.96
N LEU A 116 14.43 22.63 -16.42
CA LEU A 116 15.19 22.20 -17.59
C LEU A 116 14.66 22.82 -18.88
N LEU A 117 13.34 22.88 -19.05
CA LEU A 117 12.70 23.52 -20.22
C LEU A 117 13.04 25.00 -20.29
N ASN A 118 13.02 25.71 -19.16
CA ASN A 118 13.40 27.12 -19.09
C ASN A 118 14.89 27.40 -19.40
N ARG A 119 15.73 26.36 -19.38
CA ARG A 119 17.16 26.46 -19.74
C ARG A 119 17.41 26.21 -21.22
N ILE A 120 16.42 25.70 -21.95
CA ILE A 120 16.49 25.61 -23.41
C ILE A 120 16.33 27.06 -23.91
N ARG A 121 17.44 27.67 -24.38
CA ARG A 121 17.35 28.97 -25.06
C ARG A 121 16.35 28.82 -26.22
N PRO A 122 15.39 29.73 -26.41
CA PRO A 122 14.65 29.78 -27.66
C PRO A 122 15.67 29.88 -28.79
N ASP A 123 15.53 29.05 -29.83
CA ASP A 123 16.43 29.00 -30.98
C ASP A 123 16.90 30.41 -31.34
N GLU A 124 18.21 30.65 -31.26
CA GLU A 124 18.78 31.87 -31.83
C GLU A 124 18.32 31.89 -33.30
N GLU A 125 17.51 32.89 -33.65
CA GLU A 125 17.06 33.08 -35.02
C GLU A 125 18.28 33.04 -35.94
N LEU A 126 18.39 31.94 -36.69
CA LEU A 126 19.44 31.76 -37.69
C LEU A 126 19.45 33.01 -38.58
N PRO A 127 20.61 33.67 -38.78
CA PRO A 127 20.66 34.92 -39.53
C PRO A 127 20.04 34.70 -40.91
N ARG A 128 18.98 35.46 -41.23
CA ARG A 128 18.39 35.44 -42.56
C ARG A 128 19.47 35.84 -43.55
N ARG A 129 19.91 34.89 -44.38
CA ARG A 129 20.75 35.15 -45.55
C ARG A 129 19.98 36.12 -46.44
N THR A 130 20.41 37.38 -46.48
CA THR A 130 20.01 38.31 -47.55
C THR A 130 20.68 37.82 -48.83
N ALA A 131 19.86 37.48 -49.83
CA ALA A 131 20.33 37.16 -51.16
C ALA A 131 20.75 38.46 -51.88
N GLU A 132 22.01 38.51 -52.31
CA GLU A 132 22.46 39.33 -53.45
C GLU A 132 22.40 38.47 -54.72
#